data_AF-D9QSJ9-F1
#
_entry.id   AF-D9QSJ9-F1
#
_cell.length_a   1.000
_cell.length_b   1.000
_cell.length_c   1.000
_cell.angle_alpha   90.00
_cell.angle_beta   90.00
_cell.angle_gamma   90.00
#
_symmetry.space_group_name_H-M   'P 1'
#
loop_
_entity.id
_entity.type
_entity.pdbx_description
1 polymer ?
#
loop_
_entity_poly.entity_id
_entity_poly.type
_entity_poly.pdbx_seq_one_letter_code
_entity_poly.pdbx_strand_id
1 'polypeptide(L)'
;MILISDLQDLLTEIDEKNADGFCFEVRHKILEIPRNLYLETLSDHKQPLSEEAVQHVVEEYLDWKDEQGLPGMIRINDNQEENQIELDAAVRYLVSCEENSCDRNI
;
A
#
# COMPACT_ATOMS: atom_id res chain seq x y z
N MET A 1 13.06 -9.69 21.97
CA MET A 1 11.83 -10.25 22.58
C MET A 1 11.26 -9.15 23.45
N ILE A 2 10.26 -8.43 22.95
CA ILE A 2 9.60 -7.34 23.69
C ILE A 2 8.72 -8.02 24.75
N LEU A 3 8.83 -7.62 26.02
CA LEU A 3 7.95 -8.14 27.06
C LEU A 3 6.57 -7.51 26.89
N ILE A 4 5.51 -8.26 27.17
CA ILE A 4 4.12 -7.79 27.01
C ILE A 4 3.86 -6.49 27.79
N SER A 5 4.57 -6.27 28.92
CA SER A 5 4.55 -5.02 29.69
C SER A 5 5.01 -3.81 28.87
N ASP A 6 6.10 -3.97 28.11
CA ASP A 6 6.72 -2.87 27.36
C ASP A 6 5.83 -2.41 26.20
N LEU A 7 5.02 -3.32 25.64
CA LEU A 7 4.03 -2.99 24.62
C LEU A 7 2.86 -2.20 25.22
N GLN A 8 2.40 -2.55 26.41
CA GLN A 8 1.31 -1.82 27.07
C GLN A 8 1.71 -0.39 27.42
N ASP A 9 2.92 -0.21 27.96
CA ASP A 9 3.48 1.12 28.25
C ASP A 9 3.58 1.97 26.98
N LEU A 10 4.01 1.37 25.85
CA LEU A 10 4.04 2.06 24.57
C LEU A 10 2.63 2.48 24.11
N LEU A 11 1.65 1.58 24.18
CA LEU A 11 0.29 1.87 23.72
C LEU A 11 -0.37 3.01 24.52
N THR A 12 -0.03 3.16 25.80
CA THR A 12 -0.55 4.26 26.64
C THR A 12 0.01 5.64 26.28
N GLU A 13 1.13 5.69 25.57
CA GLU A 13 1.78 6.93 25.13
C GLU A 13 1.37 7.34 23.70
N ILE A 14 0.52 6.55 23.01
CA ILE A 14 0.03 6.88 21.67
C ILE A 14 -1.08 7.93 21.76
N ASP A 15 -0.85 9.09 21.15
CA ASP A 15 -1.86 10.13 20.94
C ASP A 15 -2.56 9.92 19.58
N GLU A 16 -3.79 9.41 19.62
CA GLU A 16 -4.62 9.23 18.43
C GLU A 16 -5.29 10.56 18.04
N LYS A 17 -5.19 10.93 16.76
CA LYS A 17 -5.86 12.11 16.21
C LYS A 17 -6.81 11.71 15.09
N ASN A 18 -8.01 12.28 15.12
CA ASN A 18 -8.95 12.17 14.01
C ASN A 18 -8.45 12.97 12.81
N ALA A 19 -8.63 12.41 11.61
CA ALA A 19 -8.43 13.11 10.35
C ALA A 19 -9.68 13.93 9.97
N ASP A 20 -10.17 14.76 10.90
CA ASP A 20 -11.39 15.54 10.72
C ASP A 20 -11.25 16.53 9.55
N GLY A 21 -12.33 16.68 8.76
CA GLY A 21 -12.37 17.64 7.65
C GLY A 21 -11.79 17.13 6.33
N PHE A 22 -11.33 15.89 6.26
CA PHE A 22 -10.88 15.25 5.02
C PHE A 22 -11.75 14.03 4.70
N CYS A 23 -12.08 13.86 3.43
CA CYS A 23 -12.70 12.64 2.94
C CYS A 23 -11.70 11.94 2.03
N PHE A 24 -11.53 10.63 2.26
CA PHE A 24 -10.62 9.81 1.50
C PHE A 24 -11.39 8.73 0.76
N GLU A 25 -11.12 8.58 -0.53
CA GLU A 25 -11.51 7.41 -1.28
C GLU A 25 -10.32 6.45 -1.29
N VAL A 26 -10.55 5.20 -0.89
CA VAL A 26 -9.53 4.14 -0.99
C VAL A 26 -9.85 3.31 -2.22
N ARG A 27 -8.90 3.26 -3.16
CA ARG A 27 -8.99 2.42 -4.35
C ARG A 27 -7.96 1.32 -4.25
N HIS A 28 -8.39 0.09 -4.47
CA HIS A 28 -7.48 -1.05 -4.63
C HIS A 28 -6.93 -1.05 -6.05
N LYS A 29 -5.60 -1.09 -6.17
CA LYS A 29 -4.91 -1.29 -7.45
C LYS A 29 -4.22 -2.64 -7.42
N ILE A 30 -4.71 -3.55 -8.25
CA ILE A 30 -4.09 -4.85 -8.48
C ILE A 30 -3.08 -4.69 -9.61
N LEU A 31 -1.79 -4.80 -9.28
CA LEU A 31 -0.69 -4.71 -10.23
C LEU A 31 -0.11 -6.10 -10.45
N GLU A 32 -0.26 -6.59 -11.67
CA GLU A 32 0.26 -7.86 -12.13
C GLU A 32 1.56 -7.64 -12.89
N ILE A 33 2.68 -8.10 -12.33
CA ILE A 33 4.02 -7.81 -12.83
C ILE A 33 4.74 -9.14 -13.13
N PRO A 34 5.36 -9.30 -14.32
CA PRO A 34 6.21 -10.45 -14.59
C PRO A 34 7.32 -10.55 -13.54
N ARG A 35 7.44 -11.72 -12.89
CA ARG A 35 8.32 -11.88 -11.73
C ARG A 35 9.78 -11.56 -12.02
N ASN A 36 10.27 -11.99 -13.18
CA ASN A 36 11.65 -11.69 -13.59
C ASN A 36 11.89 -10.18 -13.73
N LEU A 37 10.92 -9.46 -14.32
CA LEU A 37 11.01 -8.00 -14.46
C LEU A 37 10.98 -7.31 -13.09
N TYR A 38 10.13 -7.78 -12.18
CA TYR A 38 10.04 -7.24 -10.83
C TYR A 38 11.38 -7.38 -10.07
N LEU A 39 11.95 -8.59 -10.09
CA LEU A 39 13.21 -8.88 -9.40
C LEU A 39 14.41 -8.18 -10.05
N GLU A 40 14.42 -8.02 -11.37
CA GLU A 40 15.46 -7.28 -12.08
C GLU A 40 15.41 -5.79 -11.72
N THR A 41 14.22 -5.20 -11.72
CA THR A 41 13.99 -3.79 -11.35
C THR A 41 14.45 -3.52 -9.91
N LEU A 42 14.25 -4.49 -9.00
CA LEU A 42 14.63 -4.37 -7.60
C LEU A 42 15.95 -5.07 -7.26
N SER A 43 16.82 -5.28 -8.23
CA SER A 43 18.08 -6.02 -8.05
C SER A 43 19.02 -5.41 -7.01
N ASP A 44 18.96 -4.09 -6.80
CA ASP A 44 19.73 -3.38 -5.78
C ASP A 44 19.13 -3.46 -4.37
N HIS A 45 17.89 -3.93 -4.24
CA HIS A 45 17.23 -4.12 -2.95
C HIS A 45 17.67 -5.45 -2.33
N LYS A 46 18.14 -5.41 -1.08
CA LYS A 46 18.53 -6.62 -0.34
C LYS A 46 17.37 -7.60 -0.13
N GLN A 47 16.15 -7.08 -0.07
CA GLN A 47 14.92 -7.85 0.11
C GLN A 47 13.85 -7.30 -0.85
N PRO A 48 13.79 -7.77 -2.10
CA PRO A 48 12.87 -7.26 -3.12
C PRO A 48 11.38 -7.43 -2.75
N LEU A 49 11.05 -8.37 -1.86
CA LEU A 49 9.68 -8.61 -1.39
C LEU A 49 9.39 -7.96 -0.04
N SER A 50 10.28 -7.09 0.45
CA SER A 50 10.04 -6.32 1.68
C SER A 50 8.98 -5.25 1.47
N GLU A 51 8.34 -4.82 2.55
CA GLU A 51 7.35 -3.74 2.52
C GLU A 51 7.90 -2.46 1.87
N GLU A 52 9.14 -2.08 2.21
CA GLU A 52 9.83 -0.92 1.63
C GLU A 52 9.98 -1.03 0.11
N ALA A 53 10.48 -2.16 -0.39
CA ALA A 53 10.68 -2.37 -1.82
C ALA A 53 9.34 -2.43 -2.59
N VAL A 54 8.33 -3.06 -1.99
CA VAL A 54 6.98 -3.13 -2.55
C VAL A 54 6.32 -1.75 -2.60
N GLN A 55 6.43 -0.98 -1.53
CA GLN A 55 5.92 0.39 -1.47
C GLN A 55 6.57 1.26 -2.55
N HIS A 56 7.90 1.19 -2.69
CA HIS A 56 8.61 1.93 -3.72
C HIS A 56 8.09 1.65 -5.13
N VAL A 57 7.83 0.38 -5.49
CA VAL A 57 7.25 0.03 -6.80
C VAL A 57 5.88 0.64 -7.02
N VAL A 58 5.02 0.65 -5.99
CA VAL A 58 3.69 1.25 -6.08
C VAL A 58 3.78 2.77 -6.20
N GLU A 59 4.68 3.43 -5.45
CA GLU A 59 4.93 4.88 -5.55
C GLU A 59 5.39 5.26 -6.96
N GLU A 60 6.40 4.59 -7.51
CA GLU A 60 6.89 4.81 -8.88
C GLU A 60 5.79 4.59 -9.93
N TYR A 61 4.92 3.59 -9.71
CA TYR A 61 3.77 3.35 -10.60
C TYR A 61 2.76 4.50 -10.55
N LEU A 62 2.45 5.04 -9.37
CA LEU A 62 1.52 6.16 -9.22
C LEU A 62 2.10 7.45 -9.81
N ASP A 63 3.39 7.71 -9.58
CA ASP A 63 4.11 8.84 -10.15
C ASP A 63 4.13 8.78 -11.68
N TRP A 64 4.41 7.59 -12.25
CA TRP A 64 4.33 7.38 -13.70
C TRP A 64 2.92 7.63 -14.27
N LYS A 65 1.87 7.35 -13.49
CA LYS A 65 0.47 7.61 -13.86
C LYS A 65 0.03 9.05 -13.61
N ASP A 66 0.88 9.91 -13.05
CA ASP A 66 0.54 11.26 -12.58
C ASP A 66 -0.64 11.23 -11.59
N GLU A 67 -0.67 10.20 -10.73
CA GLU A 67 -1.70 10.00 -9.72
C GLU A 67 -1.20 10.43 -8.33
N GLN A 68 -1.85 11.41 -7.71
CA GLN A 68 -1.50 11.90 -6.36
C GLN A 68 -2.02 11.01 -5.21
N GLY A 69 -2.14 9.70 -5.47
CA GLY A 69 -2.56 8.74 -4.46
C GLY A 69 -1.46 8.49 -3.44
N LEU A 70 -1.84 8.22 -2.20
CA LEU A 70 -0.89 7.81 -1.16
C LEU A 70 -1.05 6.29 -0.92
N PRO A 71 -0.01 5.48 -1.13
CA PRO A 71 -0.05 4.07 -0.79
C PRO A 71 -0.29 3.88 0.71
N GLY A 72 -1.15 2.93 1.04
CA GLY A 72 -1.33 2.39 2.37
C GLY A 72 -0.73 1.00 2.45
N MET A 73 -1.49 0.06 3.04
CA MET A 73 -1.08 -1.34 3.10
C MET A 73 -1.06 -1.95 1.69
N ILE A 74 0.03 -2.65 1.38
CA ILE A 74 0.18 -3.38 0.12
C ILE A 74 0.36 -4.85 0.46
N ARG A 75 -0.50 -5.69 -0.09
CA ARG A 75 -0.34 -7.15 -0.03
C ARG A 75 0.46 -7.59 -1.25
N ILE A 76 1.48 -8.42 -1.02
CA ILE A 76 2.24 -9.07 -2.07
C ILE A 76 1.88 -10.55 -2.16
N ASN A 77 1.76 -11.05 -3.39
CA ASN A 77 1.64 -12.48 -3.69
C ASN A 77 2.69 -12.86 -4.75
N ASP A 78 3.67 -13.70 -4.37
CA ASP A 78 4.69 -14.24 -5.28
C ASP A 78 4.20 -15.56 -5.88
N ASN A 79 3.55 -15.48 -7.05
CA ASN A 79 3.13 -16.67 -7.79
C ASN A 79 4.29 -17.17 -8.67
N GLN A 80 5.11 -18.04 -8.09
CA GLN A 80 6.28 -18.59 -8.77
C GLN A 80 5.91 -19.52 -9.94
N GLU A 81 4.78 -20.22 -9.86
CA GLU A 81 4.33 -21.15 -10.90
C GLU A 81 3.92 -20.41 -12.18
N GLU A 82 3.26 -19.27 -12.02
CA GLU A 82 2.82 -18.40 -13.13
C GLU A 82 3.88 -17.35 -13.52
N ASN A 83 5.04 -17.35 -12.84
CA ASN A 83 6.11 -16.37 -13.03
C ASN A 83 5.61 -14.92 -12.89
N GLN A 84 4.81 -14.66 -11.86
CA GLN A 84 4.09 -13.40 -11.66
C GLN A 84 4.16 -12.94 -10.20
N ILE A 85 4.36 -11.64 -10.00
CA ILE A 85 4.15 -10.95 -8.74
C ILE A 85 2.85 -10.17 -8.85
N GLU A 86 1.96 -10.34 -7.88
CA GLU A 86 0.76 -9.51 -7.73
C GLU A 86 0.94 -8.60 -6.51
N LEU A 87 0.71 -7.30 -6.72
CA LEU A 87 0.62 -6.30 -5.66
C LEU A 87 -0.82 -5.80 -5.58
N ASP A 88 -1.47 -6.02 -4.44
CA ASP A 88 -2.76 -5.42 -4.11
C ASP A 88 -2.51 -4.22 -3.20
N ALA A 89 -2.48 -3.03 -3.81
CA ALA A 89 -2.19 -1.77 -3.13
C ALA A 89 -3.49 -1.03 -2.78
N ALA A 90 -3.73 -0.81 -1.49
CA ALA A 90 -4.75 0.13 -1.04
C ALA A 90 -4.20 1.56 -1.16
N VAL A 91 -4.72 2.35 -2.08
CA VAL A 91 -4.26 3.72 -2.33
C VAL A 91 -5.34 4.71 -1.91
N ARG A 92 -5.01 5.63 -0.99
CA ARG A 92 -5.91 6.69 -0.53
C ARG A 92 -5.78 7.92 -1.42
N TYR A 93 -6.92 8.49 -1.80
CA TYR A 93 -7.03 9.74 -2.55
C TYR A 93 -7.83 10.73 -1.72
N LEU A 94 -7.37 11.98 -1.68
CA LEU A 94 -8.17 13.05 -1.12
C LEU A 94 -9.32 13.37 -2.07
N VAL A 95 -10.55 13.33 -1.57
CA VAL A 95 -11.76 13.65 -2.34
C VAL A 95 -12.56 14.75 -1.66
N SER A 96 -13.41 15.41 -2.45
CA SER A 96 -14.42 16.29 -1.88
C SER A 96 -15.40 15.48 -1.03
N CYS A 97 -15.70 15.96 0.17
CA CYS A 97 -16.66 15.30 1.08
C CYS A 97 -18.10 15.26 0.56
N GLU A 98 -18.38 15.90 -0.58
CA GLU A 98 -19.71 15.96 -1.18
C GLU A 98 -19.96 14.87 -2.25
N GLU A 99 -18.95 14.08 -2.63
CA GLU A 99 -19.07 13.04 -3.67
C GLU A 99 -19.06 11.62 -3.09
N ASN A 100 -20.14 11.21 -2.43
CA ASN A 100 -20.41 9.78 -2.22
C ASN A 100 -21.12 9.22 -3.46
N SER A 101 -20.36 8.93 -4.52
CA SER A 101 -20.83 8.15 -5.68
C SER A 101 -20.27 6.73 -5.69
N CYS A 102 -20.05 6.12 -4.52
CA CYS A 102 -20.07 4.66 -4.43
C CYS A 102 -21.50 4.18 -4.71
N ASP A 103 -21.93 4.30 -5.97
CA ASP A 103 -23.13 3.69 -6.49
C ASP A 103 -22.95 2.18 -6.33
N ARG A 104 -23.61 1.67 -5.30
CA ARG A 104 -23.77 0.26 -5.02
C ARG A 104 -24.46 -0.38 -6.22
N ASN A 105 -23.69 -1.04 -7.07
CA ASN A 105 -24.18 -2.16 -7.87
C ASN A 105 -23.34 -3.38 -7.50
N ILE A 106 -23.81 -4.11 -6.47
CA ILE A 106 -23.56 -5.54 -6.30
C ILE A 106 -24.88 -6.23 -6.61
#